data_AF-A0A069PVM6-F1
#
_entry.id   AF-A0A069PVM6-F1
#
_cell.length_a   1.000
_cell.length_b   1.000
_cell.length_c   1.000
_cell.angle_alpha   90.00
_cell.angle_beta   90.00
_cell.angle_gamma   90.00
#
_symmetry.space_group_name_H-M   'P 1'
#
loop_
_entity.id
_entity.type
_entity.pdbx_description
1 polymer ?
#
loop_
_entity_poly.entity_id
_entity_poly.type
_entity_poly.pdbx_seq_one_letter_code
_entity_poly.pdbx_strand_id
1 'polypeptide(L)'
;MTLQPALAGALAVVIGCAAPLAASAQTQPQQSQPQHGQQRSPQSLAMEGARTSGNIARGATDICNIDRAKVERFKAAAKANFTAAPDFEGAWKLGYTEAQSTVDRFAQLKAKNPDEYAKEIGEACPALDHGIDEVTQGK
;
A
#
# COMPACT_ATOMS: atom_id res chain seq x y z
N MET A 1 -43.69 24.10 -23.15
CA MET A 1 -42.97 25.38 -23.22
C MET A 1 -41.51 25.05 -23.49
N THR A 2 -41.07 24.98 -24.76
CA THR A 2 -40.59 26.05 -25.67
C THR A 2 -39.07 26.26 -25.65
N LEU A 3 -38.47 25.88 -26.79
CA LEU A 3 -37.32 26.41 -27.54
C LEU A 3 -35.85 26.33 -27.03
N GLN A 4 -35.05 25.65 -27.88
CA GLN A 4 -33.65 25.85 -28.35
C GLN A 4 -33.24 27.33 -28.57
N PRO A 5 -32.04 27.70 -29.12
CA PRO A 5 -30.66 27.17 -29.09
C PRO A 5 -29.57 28.30 -28.90
N ALA A 6 -28.28 27.92 -29.00
CA ALA A 6 -27.29 28.50 -29.94
C ALA A 6 -26.08 29.35 -29.44
N LEU A 7 -24.98 29.13 -30.17
CA LEU A 7 -23.91 30.05 -30.63
C LEU A 7 -22.84 30.48 -29.61
N ALA A 8 -21.60 30.04 -29.76
CA ALA A 8 -20.58 30.46 -30.75
C ALA A 8 -19.85 31.74 -30.33
N GLY A 9 -18.52 31.68 -30.37
CA GLY A 9 -17.65 32.84 -30.18
C GLY A 9 -16.19 32.44 -30.31
N ALA A 10 -15.71 32.35 -31.55
CA ALA A 10 -14.30 32.25 -31.89
C ALA A 10 -13.77 33.62 -32.34
N LEU A 11 -12.47 33.85 -32.13
CA LEU A 11 -11.57 34.79 -32.84
C LEU A 11 -11.89 36.30 -32.66
N ALA A 12 -10.95 37.24 -32.64
CA ALA A 12 -9.49 37.32 -32.58
C ALA A 12 -9.19 38.81 -32.36
N VAL A 13 -8.12 39.20 -31.66
CA VAL A 13 -7.53 40.52 -31.84
C VAL A 13 -6.02 40.36 -31.99
N VAL A 14 -5.56 40.83 -33.15
CA VAL A 14 -4.19 40.92 -33.63
C VAL A 14 -3.64 42.26 -33.16
N ILE A 15 -2.46 42.31 -32.52
CA ILE A 15 -1.62 43.51 -32.53
C ILE A 15 -0.16 43.08 -32.63
N GLY A 16 0.51 43.52 -33.70
CA GLY A 16 1.89 43.23 -34.01
C GLY A 16 2.92 44.21 -33.45
N CYS A 17 4.17 43.74 -33.52
CA CYS A 17 5.44 44.45 -33.70
C CYS A 17 5.84 45.59 -32.73
N ALA A 18 6.86 45.34 -31.89
CA ALA A 18 8.21 45.93 -32.00
C ALA A 18 8.98 45.78 -30.67
N ALA A 19 10.18 45.20 -30.71
CA ALA A 19 11.21 45.34 -29.67
C ALA A 19 11.95 46.68 -29.89
N PRO A 20 12.59 47.34 -28.90
CA PRO A 20 13.74 46.71 -28.22
C PRO A 20 14.09 47.16 -26.77
N LEU A 21 14.98 46.36 -26.16
CA LEU A 21 16.04 46.70 -25.19
C LEU A 21 15.67 47.14 -23.75
N ALA A 22 16.31 46.40 -22.83
CA ALA A 22 16.63 46.69 -21.42
C ALA A 22 15.54 46.43 -20.37
N ALA A 23 15.57 45.24 -19.77
CA ALA A 23 15.48 45.06 -18.33
C ALA A 23 15.98 43.66 -17.95
N SER A 24 16.82 43.61 -16.92
CA SER A 24 17.58 42.47 -16.44
C SER A 24 16.78 41.16 -16.34
N ALA A 25 17.35 40.08 -16.88
CA ALA A 25 16.91 38.73 -16.64
C ALA A 25 16.97 38.42 -15.13
N GLN A 26 15.83 38.52 -14.45
CA GLN A 26 15.60 37.78 -13.21
C GLN A 26 14.82 36.53 -13.58
N THR A 27 15.54 35.58 -14.16
CA THR A 27 15.14 34.17 -14.13
C THR A 27 15.15 33.79 -12.65
N GLN A 28 14.06 34.04 -11.93
CA GLN A 28 13.84 33.36 -10.66
C GLN A 28 13.70 31.89 -11.01
N PRO A 29 14.61 31.01 -10.54
CA PRO A 29 14.33 29.59 -10.57
C PRO A 29 13.08 29.44 -9.71
N GLN A 30 12.01 28.95 -10.32
CA GLN A 30 10.90 28.36 -9.61
C GLN A 30 11.50 27.21 -8.82
N GLN A 31 11.99 27.50 -7.61
CA GLN A 31 12.42 26.53 -6.62
C GLN A 31 11.16 25.77 -6.28
N SER A 32 10.95 24.67 -7.00
CA SER A 32 10.14 23.55 -6.57
C SER A 32 10.60 23.19 -5.17
N GLN A 33 9.89 23.73 -4.17
CA GLN A 33 10.04 23.36 -2.78
C GLN A 33 9.85 21.85 -2.69
N PRO A 34 10.80 21.09 -2.14
CA PRO A 34 10.52 19.70 -1.80
C PRO A 34 9.43 19.73 -0.72
N GLN A 35 8.25 19.20 -1.05
CA GLN A 35 7.34 18.70 -0.02
C GLN A 35 8.17 17.75 0.85
N HIS A 36 8.14 17.96 2.16
CA HIS A 36 8.82 17.16 3.16
C HIS A 36 8.24 15.73 3.19
N GLY A 37 8.54 14.93 2.17
CA GLY A 37 8.39 13.49 2.17
C GLY A 37 9.66 12.92 2.77
N GLN A 38 9.62 12.57 4.05
CA GLN A 38 10.75 11.96 4.73
C GLN A 38 11.09 10.65 4.00
N GLN A 39 12.18 10.65 3.23
CA GLN A 39 12.57 9.52 2.42
C GLN A 39 12.90 8.35 3.36
N ARG A 40 12.00 7.35 3.40
CA ARG A 40 12.17 6.16 4.25
C ARG A 40 13.44 5.43 3.83
N SER A 41 14.26 5.06 4.81
CA SER A 41 15.49 4.32 4.55
C SER A 41 15.17 2.89 4.12
N PRO A 42 16.03 2.24 3.31
CA PRO A 42 15.88 0.84 2.96
C PRO A 42 15.69 -0.07 4.18
N GLN A 43 16.38 0.23 5.29
CA GLN A 43 16.23 -0.50 6.55
C GLN A 43 14.84 -0.33 7.15
N SER A 44 14.30 0.90 7.20
CA SER A 44 12.95 1.13 7.72
C SER A 44 11.88 0.43 6.89
N LEU A 45 12.03 0.41 5.57
CA LEU A 45 11.10 -0.28 4.66
C LEU A 45 11.18 -1.80 4.83
N ALA A 46 12.39 -2.36 4.97
CA ALA A 46 12.56 -3.79 5.19
C ALA A 46 12.00 -4.23 6.56
N MET A 47 12.18 -3.43 7.61
CA MET A 47 11.57 -3.67 8.92
C MET A 47 10.03 -3.64 8.84
N GLU A 48 9.46 -2.68 8.11
CA GLU A 48 8.03 -2.60 7.87
C GLU A 48 7.50 -3.80 7.07
N GLY A 49 8.25 -4.26 6.06
CA GLY A 49 7.94 -5.46 5.31
C GLY A 49 7.94 -6.73 6.18
N ALA A 50 8.96 -6.88 7.03
CA ALA A 50 9.04 -7.99 7.99
C ALA A 50 7.87 -7.98 8.98
N ARG A 51 7.53 -6.81 9.53
CA ARG A 51 6.37 -6.61 10.42
C ARG A 51 5.06 -6.93 9.70
N THR A 52 4.86 -6.40 8.51
CA THR A 52 3.66 -6.67 7.69
C THR A 52 3.52 -8.17 7.41
N SER A 53 4.62 -8.85 7.07
CA SER A 53 4.63 -10.30 6.84
C SER A 53 4.26 -11.08 8.11
N GLY A 54 4.76 -10.66 9.28
CA GLY A 54 4.34 -11.26 10.56
C GLY A 54 2.85 -11.11 10.84
N ASN A 55 2.27 -9.94 10.51
CA ASN A 55 0.83 -9.69 10.65
C ASN A 55 0.00 -10.61 9.75
N ILE A 56 0.38 -10.70 8.47
CA ILE A 56 -0.19 -11.62 7.47
C ILE A 56 -0.14 -13.07 7.98
N ALA A 57 1.00 -13.50 8.52
CA ALA A 57 1.18 -14.86 9.04
C ALA A 57 0.22 -15.21 10.20
N ARG A 58 -0.08 -14.26 11.09
CA ARG A 58 -1.09 -14.45 12.15
C ARG A 58 -2.48 -14.63 11.54
N GLY A 59 -2.88 -13.74 10.63
CA GLY A 59 -4.17 -13.86 9.94
C GLY A 59 -4.31 -15.19 9.20
N ALA A 60 -3.25 -15.61 8.49
CA ALA A 60 -3.21 -16.88 7.78
C ALA A 60 -3.43 -18.07 8.72
N THR A 61 -2.74 -18.08 9.86
CA THR A 61 -2.81 -19.20 10.82
C THR A 61 -4.12 -19.22 11.59
N ASP A 62 -4.50 -18.11 12.22
CA ASP A 62 -5.55 -18.10 13.24
C ASP A 62 -6.95 -17.75 12.70
N ILE A 63 -7.03 -17.13 11.51
CA ILE A 63 -8.31 -16.81 10.87
C ILE A 63 -8.57 -17.77 9.72
N CYS A 64 -7.58 -17.96 8.85
CA CYS A 64 -7.72 -18.77 7.63
C CYS A 64 -7.30 -20.24 7.78
N ASN A 65 -6.72 -20.63 8.92
CA ASN A 65 -6.25 -22.00 9.19
C ASN A 65 -5.29 -22.55 8.12
N ILE A 66 -4.48 -21.67 7.52
CA ILE A 66 -3.42 -22.05 6.58
C ILE A 66 -2.36 -22.85 7.34
N ASP A 67 -1.87 -23.92 6.71
CA ASP A 67 -0.93 -24.85 7.31
C ASP A 67 0.33 -24.15 7.84
N ARG A 68 0.77 -24.57 9.04
CA ARG A 68 1.91 -23.96 9.72
C ARG A 68 3.20 -24.13 8.92
N ALA A 69 3.41 -25.26 8.23
CA ALA A 69 4.60 -25.42 7.41
C ALA A 69 4.59 -24.49 6.19
N LYS A 70 3.41 -24.16 5.63
CA LYS A 70 3.27 -23.11 4.61
C LYS A 70 3.64 -21.73 5.17
N VAL A 71 3.17 -21.38 6.37
CA VAL A 71 3.53 -20.11 7.04
C VAL A 71 5.02 -20.02 7.38
N GLU A 72 5.67 -21.12 7.78
CA GLU A 72 7.14 -21.13 8.01
C GLU A 72 7.93 -20.93 6.71
N ARG A 73 7.48 -21.52 5.58
CA ARG A 73 8.09 -21.24 4.28
C ARG A 73 7.91 -19.78 3.87
N PHE A 74 6.74 -19.20 4.12
CA PHE A 74 6.49 -17.79 3.91
C PHE A 74 7.42 -16.90 4.74
N LYS A 75 7.61 -17.22 6.02
CA LYS A 75 8.56 -16.51 6.89
C LYS A 75 9.99 -16.57 6.34
N ALA A 76 10.42 -17.74 5.87
CA ALA A 76 11.74 -17.91 5.27
C ALA A 76 11.90 -17.07 3.99
N ALA A 77 10.89 -17.06 3.12
CA ALA A 77 10.89 -16.24 1.91
C ALA A 77 10.88 -14.73 2.23
N ALA A 78 10.04 -14.29 3.18
CA ALA A 78 10.03 -12.91 3.64
C ALA A 78 11.41 -12.48 4.20
N LYS A 79 12.08 -13.36 4.95
CA LYS A 79 13.44 -13.10 5.45
C LYS A 79 14.46 -12.95 4.32
N ALA A 80 14.33 -13.73 3.25
CA ALA A 80 15.16 -13.61 2.06
C ALA A 80 14.86 -12.34 1.24
N ASN A 81 13.62 -11.87 1.25
CA ASN A 81 13.21 -10.65 0.53
C ASN A 81 13.56 -9.36 1.29
N PHE A 82 13.59 -9.39 2.62
CA PHE A 82 13.86 -8.23 3.48
C PHE A 82 15.25 -8.28 4.13
N THR A 83 16.29 -8.52 3.34
CA THR A 83 17.69 -8.64 3.82
C THR A 83 18.22 -7.37 4.50
N ALA A 84 17.65 -6.20 4.18
CA ALA A 84 18.02 -4.93 4.80
C ALA A 84 17.37 -4.72 6.18
N ALA A 85 16.53 -5.64 6.67
CA ALA A 85 15.93 -5.58 8.01
C ALA A 85 16.94 -6.07 9.06
N PRO A 86 17.56 -5.18 9.87
CA PRO A 86 18.57 -5.59 10.84
C PRO A 86 18.02 -6.47 11.97
N ASP A 87 16.73 -6.34 12.30
CA ASP A 87 16.02 -7.17 13.28
C ASP A 87 14.74 -7.75 12.67
N PHE A 88 14.89 -8.60 11.65
CA PHE A 88 13.77 -9.27 11.01
C PHE A 88 12.87 -10.02 12.00
N GLU A 89 13.47 -10.76 12.96
CA GLU A 89 12.71 -11.59 13.90
C GLU A 89 11.89 -10.73 14.87
N GLY A 90 12.46 -9.63 15.37
CA GLY A 90 11.74 -8.68 16.22
C GLY A 90 10.60 -8.00 15.48
N ALA A 91 10.83 -7.53 14.25
CA ALA A 91 9.80 -6.94 13.41
C ALA A 91 8.67 -7.93 13.09
N TRP A 92 9.02 -9.15 12.67
CA TRP A 92 8.06 -10.22 12.43
C TRP A 92 7.20 -10.50 13.66
N LYS A 93 7.83 -10.68 14.82
CA LYS A 93 7.14 -10.96 16.08
C LYS A 93 6.21 -9.82 16.49
N LEU A 94 6.65 -8.57 16.30
CA LEU A 94 5.82 -7.39 16.56
C LEU A 94 4.56 -7.43 15.70
N GLY A 95 4.70 -7.61 14.38
CA GLY A 95 3.56 -7.68 13.48
C GLY A 95 2.60 -8.83 13.77
N TYR A 96 3.15 -10.00 14.09
CA TYR A 96 2.37 -11.17 14.52
C TYR A 96 1.55 -10.87 15.79
N THR A 97 2.14 -10.13 16.73
CA THR A 97 1.47 -9.73 17.98
C THR A 97 0.37 -8.70 17.73
N GLU A 98 0.62 -7.69 16.90
CA GLU A 98 -0.35 -6.63 16.60
C GLU A 98 -1.60 -7.14 15.89
N ALA A 99 -1.45 -8.19 15.08
CA ALA A 99 -2.55 -8.87 14.42
C ALA A 99 -3.54 -9.52 15.40
N GLN A 100 -3.17 -9.71 16.68
CA GLN A 100 -4.05 -10.30 17.70
C GLN A 100 -5.41 -9.59 17.79
N SER A 101 -5.42 -8.25 17.72
CA SER A 101 -6.66 -7.47 17.73
C SER A 101 -7.61 -7.82 16.58
N THR A 102 -7.08 -8.18 15.42
CA THR A 102 -7.86 -8.63 14.27
C THR A 102 -8.34 -10.06 14.45
N VAL A 103 -7.50 -10.96 14.98
CA VAL A 103 -7.91 -12.32 15.37
C VAL A 103 -9.08 -12.27 16.35
N ASP A 104 -8.99 -11.44 17.39
CA ASP A 104 -10.04 -11.29 18.39
C ASP A 104 -11.34 -10.75 17.77
N ARG A 105 -11.25 -9.79 16.85
CA ARG A 105 -12.41 -9.26 16.11
C ARG A 105 -13.09 -10.35 15.28
N PHE A 106 -12.32 -11.14 14.55
CA PHE A 106 -12.88 -12.25 13.74
C PHE A 106 -13.45 -13.37 14.61
N ALA A 107 -12.84 -13.67 15.75
CA ALA A 107 -13.40 -14.61 16.72
C ALA A 107 -14.74 -14.13 17.27
N GLN A 108 -14.86 -12.84 17.60
CA GLN A 108 -16.13 -12.24 18.00
C GLN A 108 -17.17 -12.24 16.87
N LEU A 109 -16.77 -11.95 15.64
CA LEU A 109 -17.66 -11.99 14.48
C LEU A 109 -18.21 -13.41 14.28
N LYS A 110 -17.34 -14.42 14.31
CA LYS A 110 -17.72 -15.83 14.21
C LYS A 110 -18.75 -16.24 15.27
N ALA A 111 -18.59 -15.77 16.50
CA ALA A 111 -19.50 -16.08 17.60
C ALA A 111 -20.86 -15.38 17.49
N LYS A 112 -20.89 -14.15 16.97
CA LYS A 112 -22.10 -13.31 16.91
C LYS A 112 -22.89 -13.45 15.62
N ASN A 113 -22.18 -13.58 14.49
CA ASN A 113 -22.74 -13.64 13.16
C ASN A 113 -21.91 -14.60 12.26
N PRO A 114 -22.13 -15.93 12.37
CA PRO A 114 -21.34 -16.91 11.64
C PRO A 114 -21.47 -16.81 10.12
N ASP A 115 -22.61 -16.35 9.61
CA ASP A 115 -22.84 -16.19 8.16
C ASP A 115 -21.99 -15.05 7.58
N GLU A 116 -21.92 -13.92 8.31
CA GLU A 116 -21.07 -12.80 7.92
C GLU A 116 -19.58 -13.14 8.05
N TYR A 117 -19.20 -13.85 9.12
CA TYR A 117 -17.85 -14.40 9.24
C TYR A 117 -17.50 -15.27 8.04
N ALA A 118 -18.37 -16.21 7.66
CA ALA A 118 -18.15 -17.11 6.52
C ALA A 118 -18.00 -16.34 5.20
N LYS A 119 -18.80 -15.28 5.00
CA LYS A 119 -18.67 -14.40 3.83
C LYS A 119 -17.32 -13.69 3.79
N GLU A 120 -16.91 -13.06 4.90
CA GLU A 120 -15.63 -12.32 4.96
C GLU A 120 -14.42 -13.23 4.71
N ILE A 121 -14.37 -14.40 5.37
CA ILE A 121 -13.24 -15.31 5.19
C ILE A 121 -13.28 -16.01 3.82
N GLY A 122 -14.46 -16.18 3.22
CA GLY A 122 -14.64 -16.82 1.92
C GLY A 122 -13.95 -16.08 0.78
N GLU A 123 -13.86 -14.75 0.87
CA GLU A 123 -13.14 -13.92 -0.09
C GLU A 123 -11.69 -13.68 0.34
N ALA A 124 -11.46 -13.39 1.62
CA ALA A 124 -10.14 -12.98 2.11
C ALA A 124 -9.13 -14.14 2.18
N CYS A 125 -9.56 -15.33 2.61
CA CYS A 125 -8.62 -16.44 2.84
C CYS A 125 -8.01 -17.02 1.55
N PRO A 126 -8.76 -17.21 0.45
CA PRO A 126 -8.16 -17.64 -0.81
C PRO A 126 -7.13 -16.64 -1.35
N ALA A 127 -7.42 -15.33 -1.27
CA ALA A 127 -6.48 -14.29 -1.70
C ALA A 127 -5.21 -14.27 -0.84
N LEU A 128 -5.36 -14.45 0.47
CA LEU A 128 -4.24 -14.54 1.41
C LEU A 128 -3.38 -15.80 1.15
N ASP A 129 -4.03 -16.94 0.92
CA ASP A 129 -3.35 -18.21 0.64
C ASP A 129 -2.54 -18.14 -0.65
N HIS A 130 -3.10 -17.50 -1.69
CA HIS A 130 -2.43 -17.24 -2.96
C HIS A 130 -1.27 -16.25 -2.80
N GLY A 131 -1.47 -15.13 -2.10
CA GLY A 131 -0.40 -14.16 -1.87
C GLY A 131 0.79 -14.74 -1.09
N ILE A 132 0.52 -15.67 -0.16
CA ILE A 132 1.57 -16.44 0.50
C ILE A 132 2.33 -17.34 -0.50
N ASP A 133 1.62 -18.00 -1.42
CA ASP A 133 2.27 -18.82 -2.45
C ASP A 133 3.14 -17.99 -3.39
N GLU A 134 2.66 -16.83 -3.85
CA GLU A 134 3.43 -15.93 -4.72
C GLU A 134 4.76 -15.52 -4.09
N VAL A 135 4.74 -15.14 -2.81
CA VAL A 135 5.97 -14.77 -2.09
C VAL A 135 6.89 -15.98 -1.87
N THR A 136 6.32 -17.17 -1.68
CA THR A 136 7.09 -18.39 -1.38
C THR A 136 7.68 -19.04 -2.64
N GLN A 137 7.00 -18.91 -3.78
CA GLN A 137 7.37 -19.54 -5.06
C GLN A 137 8.14 -18.58 -5.98
N GLY A 138 8.03 -17.26 -5.75
CA GLY A 138 8.77 -16.25 -6.50
C GLY A 138 10.28 -16.37 -6.30
N LYS A 139 10.95 -16.96 -7.29
CA LYS A 139 12.37 -16.76 -7.58
C LYS A 139 12.51 -15.80 -8.75
#